data_AF-A0A5E4HIE8-F1
#
_entry.id   AF-A0A5E4HIE8-F1
#
_cell.length_a   1.000
_cell.length_b   1.000
_cell.length_c   1.000
_cell.angle_alpha   90.00
_cell.angle_beta   90.00
_cell.angle_gamma   90.00
#
_symmetry.space_group_name_H-M   'P 1'
#
loop_
_entity.id
_entity.type
_entity.pdbx_description
1 polymer ?
#
loop_
_entity_poly.entity_id
_entity_poly.type
_entity_poly.pdbx_seq_one_letter_code
_entity_poly.pdbx_strand_id
1 'polypeptide(L)'
;MSYNKVDLIGQKFGRLLVLSSAKSRHSRAYWVCVCDCGTVCMAMGKDLRRHKKQSCGCLRREANQLKAARMQESRLLPDGEAAFNLLFASYRCSSEKRNIAFNITKEKFRELTQGCCFYCGMSPSQPYKTAFDRENLRDGYTYSGVDRKNNSLGYTDENSVSCCKLCNWMKNKFDVEIFLRHCNRVTEYQKGQYQ
;
A
#
# COMPACT_ATOMS: atom_id res chain seq x y z
N MET A 1 0.00 63.13 22.41
CA MET A 1 -0.94 62.27 21.67
C MET A 1 -1.20 61.03 22.50
N SER A 2 -2.41 60.89 23.05
CA SER A 2 -2.83 59.74 23.85
C SER A 2 -2.88 58.49 22.96
N TYR A 3 -1.97 57.53 23.17
CA TYR A 3 -2.06 56.23 22.52
C TYR A 3 -3.20 55.47 23.22
N ASN A 4 -4.40 55.46 22.62
CA ASN A 4 -5.53 54.71 23.14
C ASN A 4 -5.14 53.23 23.25
N LYS A 5 -4.93 52.78 24.48
CA LYS A 5 -4.59 51.39 24.80
C LYS A 5 -5.85 50.57 24.54
N VAL A 6 -5.91 49.89 23.41
CA VAL A 6 -7.03 49.02 23.05
C VAL A 6 -7.17 47.95 24.12
N ASP A 7 -8.24 48.03 24.92
CA ASP A 7 -8.60 46.99 25.87
C ASP A 7 -9.27 45.83 25.15
N LEU A 8 -8.79 44.62 25.43
CA LEU A 8 -9.28 43.39 24.81
C LEU A 8 -9.96 42.47 25.83
N ILE A 9 -10.04 42.84 27.12
CA ILE A 9 -10.67 42.00 28.16
C ILE A 9 -12.12 41.66 27.78
N GLY A 10 -12.49 40.39 27.97
CA GLY A 10 -13.82 39.88 27.63
C GLY A 10 -14.05 39.61 26.15
N GLN A 11 -13.14 40.01 25.26
CA GLN A 11 -13.27 39.76 23.83
C GLN A 11 -12.81 38.35 23.46
N LYS A 12 -13.50 37.75 22.47
CA LYS A 12 -13.21 36.40 21.96
C LYS A 12 -12.59 36.48 20.56
N PHE A 13 -11.48 35.74 20.36
CA PHE A 13 -10.74 35.64 19.10
C PHE A 13 -10.58 34.18 18.71
N GLY A 14 -11.45 33.68 17.82
CA GLY A 14 -11.55 32.25 17.55
C GLY A 14 -11.96 31.52 18.82
N ARG A 15 -11.13 30.60 19.30
CA ARG A 15 -11.34 29.85 20.55
C ARG A 15 -10.78 30.56 21.79
N LEU A 16 -10.15 31.73 21.67
CA LEU A 16 -9.50 32.41 22.80
C LEU A 16 -10.39 33.50 23.38
N LEU A 17 -10.76 33.40 24.64
CA LEU A 17 -11.36 34.47 25.44
C LEU A 17 -10.27 35.21 26.24
N VAL A 18 -10.18 36.52 26.09
CA VAL A 18 -9.20 37.34 26.82
C VAL A 18 -9.67 37.57 28.25
N LEU A 19 -8.84 37.18 29.23
CA LEU A 19 -9.12 37.32 30.65
C LEU A 19 -8.50 38.59 31.24
N SER A 20 -7.25 38.89 30.89
CA SER A 20 -6.51 40.02 31.47
C SER A 20 -5.31 40.45 30.61
N SER A 21 -4.80 41.66 30.85
CA SER A 21 -3.54 42.11 30.26
C SER A 21 -2.33 41.48 30.96
N ALA A 22 -1.33 41.07 30.20
CA ALA A 22 -0.04 40.57 30.71
C ALA A 22 1.06 41.63 30.59
N LYS A 23 2.22 41.36 31.23
CA LYS A 23 3.40 42.24 31.13
C LYS A 23 3.81 42.42 29.67
N SER A 24 3.95 43.66 29.24
CA SER A 24 4.42 43.97 27.90
C SER A 24 5.88 43.57 27.74
N ARG A 25 6.23 42.99 26.59
CA ARG A 25 7.60 42.56 26.27
C ARG A 25 7.99 43.10 24.90
N HIS A 26 9.18 43.69 24.76
CA HIS A 26 9.67 44.32 23.52
C HIS A 26 8.64 45.29 22.90
N SER A 27 8.07 46.18 23.73
CA SER A 27 7.05 47.16 23.33
C SER A 27 5.76 46.56 22.73
N ARG A 28 5.48 45.27 23.01
CA ARG A 28 4.27 44.58 22.55
C ARG A 28 3.38 44.24 23.73
N ALA A 29 2.09 44.54 23.58
CA ALA A 29 1.06 44.16 24.53
C ALA A 29 0.74 42.67 24.41
N TYR A 30 0.76 41.98 25.55
CA TYR A 30 0.37 40.59 25.68
C TYR A 30 -0.87 40.47 26.55
N TRP A 31 -1.64 39.42 26.33
CA TRP A 31 -2.93 39.16 26.96
C TRP A 31 -2.99 37.71 27.42
N VAL A 32 -3.49 37.48 28.62
CA VAL A 32 -3.81 36.15 29.13
C VAL A 32 -5.16 35.76 28.58
N CYS A 33 -5.22 34.62 27.90
CA CYS A 33 -6.44 34.12 27.28
C CYS A 33 -6.73 32.69 27.78
N VAL A 34 -8.00 32.37 28.03
CA VAL A 34 -8.45 30.98 28.14
C VAL A 34 -8.94 30.52 26.78
N CYS A 35 -8.51 29.34 26.36
CA CYS A 35 -8.99 28.74 25.13
C CYS A 35 -10.21 27.85 25.41
N ASP A 36 -11.10 27.66 24.44
CA ASP A 36 -12.20 26.66 24.53
C ASP A 36 -11.67 25.23 24.79
N CYS A 37 -10.38 24.97 24.51
CA CYS A 37 -9.66 23.74 24.88
C CYS A 37 -9.36 23.60 26.39
N GLY A 38 -9.74 24.58 27.22
CA GLY A 38 -9.42 24.69 28.64
C GLY A 38 -8.01 25.25 28.94
N THR A 39 -7.10 25.26 27.97
CA THR A 39 -5.72 25.76 28.18
C THR A 39 -5.66 27.28 28.24
N VAL A 40 -5.02 27.81 29.28
CA VAL A 40 -4.65 29.23 29.38
C VAL A 40 -3.36 29.48 28.59
N CYS A 41 -3.33 30.52 27.78
CA CYS A 41 -2.15 30.89 27.01
C CYS A 41 -1.98 32.40 26.89
N MET A 42 -0.73 32.85 26.68
CA MET A 42 -0.44 34.26 26.36
C MET A 42 -0.55 34.51 24.86
N ALA A 43 -1.21 35.60 24.49
CA ALA A 43 -1.39 36.03 23.11
C ALA A 43 -0.95 37.48 22.92
N MET A 44 -0.29 37.78 21.80
CA MET A 44 0.06 39.16 21.47
C MET A 44 -1.18 39.88 20.95
N GLY A 45 -1.45 41.10 21.44
CA GLY A 45 -2.65 41.85 21.04
C GLY A 45 -2.76 42.08 19.52
N LYS A 46 -1.62 42.25 18.83
CA LYS A 46 -1.60 42.37 17.37
C LYS A 46 -2.06 41.09 16.66
N ASP A 47 -1.74 39.91 17.22
CA ASP A 47 -2.03 38.62 16.59
C ASP A 47 -3.47 38.18 16.87
N LEU A 48 -4.04 38.61 18.00
CA LEU A 48 -5.48 38.49 18.28
C LEU A 48 -6.29 39.30 17.28
N ARG A 49 -6.01 40.61 17.17
CA ARG A 49 -6.75 41.52 16.28
C ARG A 49 -6.60 41.19 14.79
N ARG A 50 -5.47 40.60 14.38
CA ARG A 50 -5.25 40.12 13.00
C ARG A 50 -5.70 38.67 12.78
N HIS A 51 -6.35 38.05 13.77
CA HIS A 51 -6.78 36.65 13.75
C HIS A 51 -5.66 35.65 13.41
N LYS A 52 -4.41 35.97 13.73
CA LYS A 52 -3.26 35.06 13.56
C LYS A 52 -3.16 34.04 14.69
N LYS A 53 -3.62 34.40 15.89
CA LYS A 53 -3.68 33.50 17.04
C LYS A 53 -5.13 33.31 17.46
N GLN A 54 -5.73 32.21 17.00
CA GLN A 54 -7.14 31.88 17.22
C GLN A 54 -7.34 30.74 18.22
N SER A 55 -6.25 30.15 18.77
CA SER A 55 -6.33 29.09 19.78
C SER A 55 -5.06 28.96 20.62
N CYS A 56 -5.12 28.08 21.62
CA CYS A 56 -4.00 27.56 22.39
C CYS A 56 -2.99 26.76 21.52
N GLY A 57 -3.28 26.54 20.23
CA GLY A 57 -2.59 25.61 19.35
C GLY A 57 -3.37 24.31 19.11
N CYS A 58 -4.49 24.10 19.81
CA CYS A 58 -5.35 22.92 19.65
C CYS A 58 -5.90 22.78 18.22
N LEU A 59 -6.34 23.88 17.59
CA LEU A 59 -6.82 23.87 16.20
C LEU A 59 -5.81 23.25 15.23
N ARG A 60 -4.52 23.59 15.40
CA ARG A 60 -3.44 23.02 14.57
C ARG A 60 -3.21 21.53 14.90
N ARG A 61 -3.28 21.14 16.18
CA ARG A 61 -3.13 19.74 16.59
C ARG A 61 -4.26 18.87 16.03
N GLU A 62 -5.51 19.32 16.15
CA GLU A 62 -6.69 18.65 15.60
C GLU A 62 -6.58 18.50 14.07
N ALA A 63 -6.24 19.58 13.36
CA ALA A 63 -6.04 19.53 11.92
C ALA A 63 -4.90 18.57 11.51
N ASN A 64 -3.81 18.53 12.27
CA ASN A 64 -2.70 17.61 12.02
C ASN A 64 -3.09 16.15 12.31
N GLN A 65 -3.89 15.89 13.34
CA GLN A 65 -4.42 14.55 13.63
C GLN A 65 -5.31 14.04 12.50
N LEU A 66 -6.23 14.89 11.99
CA LEU A 66 -7.08 14.54 10.85
C LEU A 66 -6.26 14.28 9.57
N LYS A 67 -5.22 15.07 9.32
CA LYS A 67 -4.30 14.86 8.19
C LYS A 67 -3.51 13.56 8.34
N ALA A 68 -3.02 13.25 9.54
CA ALA A 68 -2.27 12.03 9.81
C ALA A 68 -3.14 10.78 9.58
N ALA A 69 -4.38 10.78 10.07
CA ALA A 69 -5.34 9.70 9.84
C ALA A 69 -5.62 9.47 8.35
N ARG A 70 -5.89 10.55 7.59
CA ARG A 70 -6.09 10.46 6.12
C ARG A 70 -4.85 9.99 5.37
N MET A 71 -3.65 10.44 5.78
CA MET A 71 -2.39 9.99 5.17
C MET A 71 -2.05 8.53 5.48
N GLN A 72 -2.48 8.02 6.63
CA GLN A 72 -2.31 6.62 6.98
C GLN A 72 -3.13 5.74 6.05
N GLU A 73 -4.38 6.09 5.79
CA GLU A 73 -5.26 5.36 4.87
C GLU A 73 -4.75 5.40 3.42
N SER A 74 -4.28 6.55 2.93
CA SER A 74 -3.82 6.70 1.54
C SER A 74 -2.47 6.02 1.22
N ARG A 75 -1.68 5.66 2.24
CA ARG A 75 -0.36 5.01 2.06
C ARG A 75 -0.42 3.49 2.18
N LEU A 76 -1.51 2.95 2.74
CA LEU A 76 -1.69 1.53 2.85
C LEU A 76 -1.99 0.98 1.46
N LEU A 77 -1.12 0.10 1.00
CA LEU A 77 -1.43 -0.71 -0.18
C LEU A 77 -2.65 -1.60 0.14
N PRO A 78 -3.48 -1.93 -0.87
CA PRO A 78 -4.52 -2.92 -0.71
C PRO A 78 -3.98 -4.23 -0.13
N ASP A 79 -4.86 -5.00 0.52
CA ASP A 79 -4.46 -6.28 1.10
C ASP A 79 -3.89 -7.22 0.02
N GLY A 80 -2.79 -7.91 0.36
CA GLY A 80 -2.06 -8.77 -0.58
C GLY A 80 -1.22 -8.05 -1.65
N GLU A 81 -1.36 -6.73 -1.84
CA GLU A 81 -0.68 -6.02 -2.93
C GLU A 81 0.84 -5.95 -2.74
N ALA A 82 1.31 -5.81 -1.49
CA ALA A 82 2.74 -5.89 -1.17
C ALA A 82 3.30 -7.29 -1.49
N ALA A 83 2.56 -8.35 -1.17
CA ALA A 83 2.93 -9.73 -1.49
C ALA A 83 3.00 -9.96 -3.02
N PHE A 84 2.02 -9.46 -3.77
CA PHE A 84 2.05 -9.48 -5.23
C PHE A 84 3.27 -8.76 -5.82
N ASN A 85 3.58 -7.56 -5.31
CA ASN A 85 4.72 -6.77 -5.79
C ASN A 85 6.05 -7.51 -5.58
N LEU A 86 6.22 -8.16 -4.43
CA LEU A 86 7.41 -8.96 -4.15
C LEU A 86 7.47 -10.23 -5.00
N LEU A 87 6.33 -10.88 -5.27
CA LEU A 87 6.27 -12.02 -6.17
C LEU A 87 6.71 -11.62 -7.60
N PHE A 88 6.19 -10.51 -8.14
CA PHE A 88 6.61 -10.00 -9.44
C PHE A 88 8.11 -9.69 -9.49
N ALA A 89 8.63 -9.00 -8.46
CA ALA A 89 10.05 -8.70 -8.35
C ALA A 89 10.91 -9.98 -8.30
N SER A 90 10.44 -11.02 -7.61
CA SER A 90 11.11 -12.33 -7.54
C SER A 90 11.22 -12.99 -8.92
N TYR A 91 10.15 -12.99 -9.71
CA TYR A 91 10.17 -13.52 -11.08
C TYR A 91 11.16 -12.76 -11.98
N ARG A 92 11.17 -11.43 -11.92
CA ARG A 92 12.12 -10.60 -12.66
C ARG A 92 13.56 -10.91 -12.29
N CYS A 93 13.89 -10.85 -11.00
CA CYS A 93 15.24 -11.11 -10.50
C CYS A 93 15.70 -12.54 -10.81
N SER A 94 14.82 -13.53 -10.67
CA SER A 94 15.11 -14.92 -11.00
C SER A 94 15.38 -15.13 -12.49
N SER A 95 14.67 -14.40 -13.36
CA SER A 95 14.82 -14.49 -14.81
C SER A 95 16.14 -13.85 -15.25
N GLU A 96 16.45 -12.67 -14.73
CA GLU A 96 17.72 -11.96 -14.96
C GLU A 96 18.93 -12.82 -14.56
N LYS A 97 18.92 -13.40 -13.34
CA LYS A 97 19.98 -14.30 -12.86
C LYS A 97 20.21 -15.52 -13.75
N ARG A 98 19.20 -15.93 -14.52
CA ARG A 98 19.24 -17.08 -15.43
C ARG A 98 19.38 -16.68 -16.90
N ASN A 99 19.56 -15.39 -17.18
CA ASN A 99 19.58 -14.83 -18.53
C ASN A 99 18.34 -15.20 -19.37
N ILE A 100 17.16 -15.15 -18.74
CA ILE A 100 15.87 -15.37 -19.38
C ILE A 100 15.19 -14.01 -19.56
N ALA A 101 14.86 -13.64 -20.80
CA ALA A 101 14.13 -12.41 -21.07
C ALA A 101 12.78 -12.39 -20.34
N PHE A 102 12.42 -11.26 -19.73
CA PHE A 102 11.18 -11.08 -18.99
C PHE A 102 10.41 -9.89 -19.57
N ASN A 103 9.65 -10.16 -20.63
CA ASN A 103 8.95 -9.17 -21.46
C ASN A 103 7.43 -9.32 -21.29
N ILE A 104 6.97 -9.37 -20.04
CA ILE A 104 5.54 -9.30 -19.68
C ILE A 104 5.32 -8.11 -18.74
N THR A 105 4.20 -7.41 -18.93
CA THR A 105 3.84 -6.29 -18.06
C THR A 105 3.43 -6.78 -16.68
N LYS A 106 3.42 -5.88 -15.70
CA LYS A 106 2.99 -6.22 -14.32
C LYS A 106 1.51 -6.57 -14.28
N GLU A 107 0.72 -5.90 -15.11
CA GLU A 107 -0.70 -6.13 -15.32
C GLU A 107 -0.90 -7.53 -15.91
N LYS A 108 -0.15 -7.88 -16.96
CA LYS A 108 -0.22 -9.22 -17.55
C LYS A 108 0.19 -10.31 -16.56
N PHE A 109 1.24 -10.06 -15.78
CA PHE A 109 1.66 -10.98 -14.72
C PHE A 109 0.55 -11.19 -13.67
N ARG A 110 -0.21 -10.15 -13.32
CA ARG A 110 -1.38 -10.30 -12.43
C ARG A 110 -2.44 -11.20 -13.05
N GLU A 111 -2.78 -10.99 -14.31
CA GLU A 111 -3.73 -11.85 -15.03
C GLU A 111 -3.28 -13.32 -15.01
N LEU A 112 -2.01 -13.57 -15.34
CA LEU A 112 -1.45 -14.92 -15.35
C LEU A 112 -1.44 -15.55 -13.96
N THR A 113 -1.09 -14.78 -12.92
CA THR A 113 -1.06 -15.29 -11.55
C THR A 113 -2.44 -15.52 -10.94
N GLN A 114 -3.50 -14.89 -11.48
CA GLN A 114 -4.89 -15.14 -11.07
C GLN A 114 -5.63 -16.11 -12.00
N GLY A 115 -5.03 -16.50 -13.13
CA GLY A 115 -5.60 -17.48 -14.05
C GLY A 115 -5.58 -18.91 -13.51
N CYS A 116 -6.54 -19.71 -13.96
CA CYS A 116 -6.51 -21.16 -13.78
C CYS A 116 -5.33 -21.77 -14.53
N CYS A 117 -4.80 -22.88 -14.03
CA CYS A 117 -3.71 -23.61 -14.67
C CYS A 117 -4.07 -23.96 -16.12
N PHE A 118 -3.25 -23.53 -17.08
CA PHE A 118 -3.42 -23.81 -18.49
C PHE A 118 -3.46 -25.32 -18.81
N TYR A 119 -2.75 -26.13 -18.02
CA TYR A 119 -2.63 -27.57 -18.27
C TYR A 119 -3.75 -28.42 -17.68
N CYS A 120 -4.26 -28.04 -16.51
CA CYS A 120 -5.21 -28.88 -15.75
C CYS A 120 -6.46 -28.14 -15.25
N GLY A 121 -6.58 -26.83 -15.50
CA GLY A 121 -7.74 -26.04 -15.11
C GLY A 121 -7.84 -25.69 -13.63
N MET A 122 -6.91 -26.16 -12.77
CA MET A 122 -6.97 -25.83 -11.33
C MET A 122 -6.81 -24.33 -11.08
N SER A 123 -7.68 -23.77 -10.24
CA SER A 123 -7.61 -22.39 -9.78
C SER A 123 -6.33 -22.10 -8.96
N PRO A 124 -5.92 -20.82 -8.86
CA PRO A 124 -4.84 -20.38 -7.97
C PRO A 124 -4.97 -20.93 -6.55
N SER A 125 -3.89 -21.52 -6.02
CA SER A 125 -3.88 -22.12 -4.69
C SER A 125 -2.57 -21.95 -3.93
N GLN A 126 -1.53 -21.41 -4.58
CA GLN A 126 -0.22 -21.23 -3.96
C GLN A 126 -0.22 -19.91 -3.16
N PRO A 127 0.08 -19.92 -1.85
CA PRO A 127 0.21 -18.68 -1.09
C PRO A 127 1.58 -18.03 -1.28
N TYR A 128 1.62 -16.71 -1.32
CA TYR A 128 2.81 -15.87 -1.17
C TYR A 128 2.59 -14.90 -0.02
N LYS A 129 3.43 -14.99 1.02
CA LYS A 129 3.31 -14.17 2.23
C LYS A 129 4.59 -13.39 2.48
N THR A 130 4.46 -12.09 2.70
CA THR A 130 5.54 -11.22 3.19
C THR A 130 5.91 -11.57 4.64
N ALA A 131 7.00 -11.01 5.16
CA ALA A 131 7.34 -11.16 6.58
C ALA A 131 6.22 -10.60 7.48
N PHE A 132 5.67 -9.43 7.10
CA PHE A 132 4.55 -8.80 7.79
C PHE A 132 3.30 -9.68 7.78
N ASP A 133 2.97 -10.30 6.64
CA ASP A 133 1.79 -11.17 6.55
C ASP A 133 1.91 -12.39 7.46
N ARG A 134 3.12 -12.95 7.58
CA ARG A 134 3.38 -14.11 8.47
C ARG A 134 3.23 -13.72 9.93
N GLU A 135 3.84 -12.60 10.32
CA GLU A 135 3.79 -12.08 11.70
C GLU A 135 2.36 -11.73 12.12
N ASN A 136 1.56 -11.20 11.20
CA ASN A 136 0.19 -10.74 11.47
C ASN A 136 -0.90 -11.72 11.00
N LEU A 137 -0.54 -12.96 10.69
CA LEU A 137 -1.46 -14.03 10.24
C LEU A 137 -2.37 -13.63 9.07
N ARG A 138 -1.90 -12.77 8.15
CA ARG A 138 -2.62 -12.40 6.94
C ARG A 138 -2.46 -13.47 5.85
N ASP A 139 -3.43 -13.53 4.95
CA ASP A 139 -3.45 -14.50 3.85
C ASP A 139 -2.42 -14.20 2.75
N GLY A 140 -2.01 -12.93 2.62
CA GLY A 140 -1.03 -12.50 1.62
C GLY A 140 -1.63 -12.53 0.22
N TYR A 141 -0.95 -13.18 -0.72
CA TYR A 141 -1.38 -13.27 -2.12
C TYR A 141 -1.42 -14.72 -2.60
N THR A 142 -2.62 -15.21 -2.96
CA THR A 142 -2.81 -16.54 -3.56
C THR A 142 -2.65 -16.47 -5.07
N TYR A 143 -1.88 -17.38 -5.65
CA TYR A 143 -1.52 -17.34 -7.07
C TYR A 143 -1.36 -18.71 -7.74
N SER A 144 -1.47 -18.71 -9.06
CA SER A 144 -0.89 -19.67 -9.99
C SER A 144 0.49 -19.20 -10.41
N GLY A 145 1.46 -20.11 -10.54
CA GLY A 145 2.76 -19.78 -11.12
C GLY A 145 2.65 -19.37 -12.59
N VAL A 146 3.74 -18.87 -13.15
CA VAL A 146 3.84 -18.56 -14.58
C VAL A 146 4.86 -19.51 -15.21
N ASP A 147 4.39 -20.35 -16.13
CA ASP A 147 5.22 -21.28 -16.88
C ASP A 147 5.45 -20.76 -18.31
N ARG A 148 6.60 -21.12 -18.87
CA ARG A 148 6.96 -20.82 -20.26
C ARG A 148 6.62 -22.03 -21.13
N LYS A 149 5.71 -21.88 -22.09
CA LYS A 149 5.31 -22.97 -23.00
C LYS A 149 6.51 -23.59 -23.71
N ASN A 150 7.43 -22.76 -24.18
CA ASN A 150 8.74 -23.15 -24.67
C ASN A 150 9.82 -22.64 -23.69
N ASN A 151 10.62 -23.56 -23.15
CA ASN A 151 11.61 -23.24 -22.12
C ASN A 151 12.89 -22.56 -22.66
N SER A 152 13.13 -22.64 -23.96
CA SER A 152 14.23 -21.97 -24.65
C SER A 152 13.94 -20.48 -24.92
N LEU A 153 12.67 -20.06 -24.82
CA LEU A 153 12.24 -18.68 -24.98
C LEU A 153 12.10 -17.96 -23.62
N GLY A 154 12.03 -16.64 -23.65
CA GLY A 154 11.75 -15.79 -22.49
C GLY A 154 10.28 -15.82 -22.07
N TYR A 155 9.94 -15.05 -21.04
CA TYR A 155 8.55 -14.72 -20.72
C TYR A 155 8.08 -13.63 -21.69
N THR A 156 7.09 -13.96 -22.51
CA THR A 156 6.32 -13.01 -23.36
C THR A 156 4.85 -13.31 -23.19
N ASP A 157 3.97 -12.45 -23.68
CA ASP A 157 2.52 -12.66 -23.61
C ASP A 157 2.10 -13.96 -24.31
N GLU A 158 2.77 -14.32 -25.40
CA GLU A 158 2.49 -15.52 -26.18
C GLU A 158 3.15 -16.77 -25.62
N ASN A 159 4.27 -16.66 -24.91
CA ASN A 159 5.01 -17.80 -24.38
C ASN A 159 4.71 -18.10 -22.90
N SER A 160 4.00 -17.22 -22.19
CA SER A 160 3.73 -17.36 -20.75
C SER A 160 2.30 -17.83 -20.49
N VAL A 161 2.13 -18.80 -19.61
CA VAL A 161 0.81 -19.31 -19.20
C VAL A 161 0.71 -19.49 -17.69
N SER A 162 -0.50 -19.33 -17.14
CA SER A 162 -0.83 -19.69 -15.76
C SER A 162 -0.59 -21.18 -15.53
N CYS A 163 0.09 -21.55 -14.44
CA CYS A 163 0.46 -22.92 -14.19
C CYS A 163 0.52 -23.24 -12.69
N CYS A 164 -0.14 -24.32 -12.27
CA CYS A 164 -0.03 -24.81 -10.90
C CYS A 164 1.35 -25.45 -10.67
N LYS A 165 1.77 -25.55 -9.40
CA LYS A 165 3.06 -26.12 -9.03
C LYS A 165 3.27 -27.55 -9.56
N LEU A 166 2.21 -28.38 -9.54
CA LEU A 166 2.27 -29.77 -9.98
C LEU A 166 2.54 -29.87 -11.48
N CYS A 167 1.76 -29.18 -12.31
CA CYS A 167 1.95 -29.21 -13.77
C CYS A 167 3.30 -28.62 -14.17
N ASN A 168 3.73 -27.53 -13.53
CA ASN A 168 5.04 -26.94 -13.79
C ASN A 168 6.18 -27.92 -13.47
N TRP A 169 6.07 -28.64 -12.35
CA TRP A 169 7.03 -29.67 -11.95
C TRP A 169 7.03 -30.86 -12.91
N MET A 170 5.86 -31.33 -13.36
CA MET A 170 5.74 -32.43 -14.32
C MET A 170 6.28 -32.06 -15.70
N LYS A 171 5.94 -30.86 -16.20
CA LYS A 171 6.45 -30.36 -17.49
C LYS A 171 7.96 -30.16 -17.45
N ASN A 172 8.48 -29.59 -16.36
CA ASN A 172 9.91 -29.39 -16.17
C ASN A 172 10.56 -28.70 -17.38
N LYS A 173 11.59 -29.32 -17.98
CA LYS A 173 12.29 -28.83 -19.16
C LYS A 173 11.56 -29.09 -20.48
N PHE A 174 10.52 -29.92 -20.50
CA PHE A 174 9.78 -30.20 -21.72
C PHE A 174 9.03 -28.96 -22.21
N ASP A 175 8.93 -28.84 -23.53
CA ASP A 175 8.02 -27.91 -24.17
C ASP A 175 6.59 -28.44 -24.10
N VAL A 176 5.63 -27.52 -24.22
CA VAL A 176 4.19 -27.81 -24.06
C VAL A 176 3.71 -28.99 -24.87
N GLU A 177 4.09 -29.09 -26.16
CA GLU A 177 3.61 -30.16 -27.04
C GLU A 177 4.14 -31.53 -26.62
N ILE A 178 5.43 -31.60 -26.26
CA ILE A 178 6.07 -32.85 -25.82
C ILE A 178 5.43 -33.32 -24.51
N PHE A 179 5.21 -32.39 -23.58
CA PHE A 179 4.56 -32.68 -22.31
C PHE A 179 3.15 -33.22 -22.50
N LEU A 180 2.30 -32.52 -23.26
CA LEU A 180 0.92 -32.93 -23.51
C LEU A 180 0.83 -34.26 -24.24
N ARG A 181 1.68 -34.49 -25.24
CA ARG A 181 1.75 -35.78 -25.95
C ARG A 181 2.15 -36.91 -25.02
N HIS A 182 3.07 -36.67 -24.08
CA HIS A 182 3.45 -37.67 -23.10
C HIS A 182 2.30 -37.98 -22.13
N CYS A 183 1.60 -36.97 -21.61
CA CYS A 183 0.41 -37.17 -20.79
C CYS A 183 -0.65 -38.02 -21.51
N ASN A 184 -0.95 -37.67 -22.77
CA ASN A 184 -1.91 -38.42 -23.57
C ASN A 184 -1.48 -39.88 -23.75
N ARG A 185 -0.22 -40.12 -24.14
CA ARG A 185 0.32 -41.48 -24.31
C ARG A 185 0.17 -42.33 -23.04
N VAL A 186 0.44 -41.76 -21.87
CA VAL A 186 0.28 -42.45 -20.58
C VAL A 186 -1.19 -42.78 -20.34
N THR A 187 -2.09 -41.81 -20.53
CA THR A 187 -3.54 -42.01 -20.34
C THR A 187 -4.10 -43.08 -21.27
N GLU A 188 -3.76 -43.06 -22.55
CA GLU A 188 -4.24 -44.04 -23.53
C GLU A 188 -3.73 -45.46 -23.24
N TYR A 189 -2.45 -45.62 -22.86
CA TYR A 189 -1.92 -46.91 -22.46
C TYR A 189 -2.69 -47.49 -21.26
N GLN A 190 -2.95 -46.66 -20.23
CA GLN A 190 -3.67 -47.10 -19.03
C GLN A 190 -5.13 -47.47 -19.32
N LYS A 191 -5.84 -46.71 -20.17
CA LYS A 191 -7.22 -47.06 -20.58
C LYS A 191 -7.30 -48.46 -21.19
N GLY A 192 -6.32 -48.82 -22.02
CA GLY A 192 -6.26 -50.15 -22.63
C GLY A 192 -5.87 -51.29 -21.68
N GLN A 193 -5.52 -51.02 -20.42
CA GLN A 193 -5.26 -52.07 -19.41
C GLN A 193 -6.49 -52.43 -18.56
N TYR A 194 -7.53 -51.58 -18.60
CA TYR A 194 -8.77 -51.76 -17.83
C TYR A 194 -10.00 -51.98 -18.73
N GLN A 195 -9.77 -52.20 -20.04
CA GLN A 195 -10.75 -52.70 -21.01
C GLN A 195 -10.56 -54.20 -21.19
#